data_AF-A0A1M7Q4E0-F1
#
_entry.id   AF-A0A1M7Q4E0-F1
#
_cell.length_a   1.000
_cell.length_b   1.000
_cell.length_c   1.000
_cell.angle_alpha   90.00
_cell.angle_beta   90.00
_cell.angle_gamma   90.00
#
_symmetry.space_group_name_H-M   'P 1'
#
loop_
_entity.id
_entity.type
_entity.pdbx_description
1 polymer ?
#
loop_
_entity_poly.entity_id
_entity_poly.type
_entity_poly.pdbx_seq_one_letter_code
_entity_poly.pdbx_strand_id
1 'polypeptide(L)'
;MLNKNSFITGILAALIFPVIAWGAAYLLKTNVEIINRPALPYFAAIALNLIMMRFILKKELDQTARGIMLATFIIMLLVFIFKVHLR
;
A
#
# COMPACT_ATOMS: atom_id res chain seq x y z
N MET A 1 -12.95 20.95 9.93
CA MET A 1 -13.78 19.72 9.93
C MET A 1 -13.27 18.82 8.81
N LEU A 2 -12.44 17.82 9.11
CA LEU A 2 -11.94 16.89 8.10
C LEU A 2 -13.10 16.02 7.63
N ASN A 3 -13.56 16.23 6.38
CA ASN A 3 -14.56 15.38 5.76
C ASN A 3 -13.98 13.96 5.64
N LYS A 4 -14.38 13.07 6.56
CA LYS A 4 -13.81 11.71 6.71
C LYS A 4 -14.11 10.80 5.51
N ASN A 5 -15.10 11.17 4.70
CA ASN A 5 -15.46 10.46 3.48
C ASN A 5 -14.99 11.26 2.25
N SER A 6 -13.71 11.15 1.92
CA SER A 6 -13.14 11.82 0.77
C SER A 6 -12.21 10.87 0.03
N PHE A 7 -12.35 10.87 -1.29
CA PHE A 7 -11.51 10.09 -2.19
C PHE A 7 -10.02 10.36 -1.98
N ILE A 8 -9.65 11.64 -1.79
CA ILE A 8 -8.25 12.05 -1.58
C ILE A 8 -7.72 11.49 -0.25
N THR A 9 -8.54 11.51 0.81
CA THR A 9 -8.17 10.90 2.09
C THR A 9 -7.89 9.40 1.94
N GLY A 10 -8.66 8.71 1.09
CA GLY A 10 -8.43 7.31 0.75
C GLY A 10 -7.10 7.06 0.05
N ILE A 11 -6.75 7.91 -0.92
CA ILE A 11 -5.46 7.83 -1.63
C ILE A 11 -4.30 8.02 -0.64
N LEU A 12 -4.35 9.07 0.18
CA LEU A 12 -3.30 9.36 1.15
C LEU A 12 -3.15 8.24 2.18
N ALA A 13 -4.26 7.67 2.66
CA ALA A 13 -4.23 6.54 3.58
C ALA A 13 -3.56 5.31 2.96
N ALA A 14 -3.82 5.02 1.68
CA ALA A 14 -3.24 3.88 0.98
C ALA A 14 -1.73 4.00 0.71
N LEU A 15 -1.15 5.20 0.82
CA LEU A 15 0.29 5.41 0.67
C LEU A 15 1.08 5.09 1.95
N ILE A 16 0.42 5.02 3.12
CA ILE A 16 1.09 4.83 4.41
C ILE A 16 1.87 3.51 4.45
N PHE A 17 1.21 2.38 4.17
CA PHE A 17 1.87 1.06 4.25
C PHE A 17 2.97 0.86 3.18
N PRO A 18 2.79 1.27 1.91
CA PRO A 18 3.86 1.18 0.91
C PRO A 18 5.09 2.03 1.24
N VAL A 19 4.92 3.22 1.81
CA VAL A 19 6.04 4.07 2.24
C VAL A 19 6.80 3.41 3.39
N ILE A 20 6.08 2.86 4.37
CA ILE A 20 6.68 2.09 5.46
C ILE A 20 7.44 0.87 4.92
N ALA A 21 6.85 0.13 3.97
CA ALA A 21 7.49 -1.01 3.35
C ALA A 21 8.76 -0.64 2.57
N TRP A 22 8.78 0.53 1.92
CA TRP A 22 9.98 1.05 1.26
C TRP A 22 11.10 1.37 2.26
N GLY A 23 10.78 2.05 3.36
CA GLY A 23 11.73 2.35 4.43
C GLY A 23 12.24 1.09 5.13
N ALA A 24 11.35 0.14 5.43
CA ALA A 24 11.71 -1.15 5.99
C ALA A 24 12.63 -1.93 5.04
N ALA A 25 12.32 -1.97 3.74
CA ALA A 25 13.16 -2.61 2.75
C ALA A 25 14.56 -1.97 2.69
N TYR A 26 14.68 -0.64 2.83
CA TYR A 26 15.97 0.05 2.88
C TYR A 26 16.80 -0.33 4.11
N LEU A 27 16.18 -0.35 5.30
CA LEU A 27 16.85 -0.72 6.55
C LEU A 27 17.26 -2.20 6.56
N LEU A 28 16.38 -3.09 6.09
CA LEU A 28 16.62 -4.53 6.03
C LEU A 28 17.72 -4.91 5.03
N LYS A 29 17.84 -4.17 3.92
CA LYS A 29 18.90 -4.40 2.91
C LYS A 29 20.31 -4.26 3.50
N THR A 30 20.46 -3.53 4.60
CA THR A 30 21.77 -3.25 5.22
C THR A 30 22.20 -4.33 6.20
N ASN A 31 21.25 -5.09 6.78
CA ASN A 31 21.55 -6.05 7.87
C ASN A 31 21.12 -7.48 7.58
N VAL A 32 20.31 -7.73 6.55
CA VAL A 32 19.60 -9.00 6.43
C VAL A 32 19.55 -9.48 4.97
N GLU A 33 20.43 -10.42 4.61
CA GLU A 33 20.44 -11.14 3.32
C GLU A 33 19.15 -11.97 3.06
N ILE A 34 18.23 -12.03 4.03
CA ILE A 34 17.03 -12.87 4.00
C ILE A 34 16.00 -12.40 2.95
N ILE A 35 16.04 -11.16 2.47
CA ILE A 35 15.12 -10.70 1.41
C ILE A 35 15.69 -11.05 0.03
N ASN A 36 15.68 -12.34 -0.27
CA ASN A 36 15.93 -12.87 -1.62
C ASN A 36 14.83 -12.47 -2.63
N ARG A 37 13.75 -11.82 -2.20
CA ARG A 37 12.71 -11.27 -3.09
C ARG A 37 12.38 -9.82 -2.72
N PRO A 38 12.87 -8.81 -3.48
CA PRO A 38 12.71 -7.40 -3.15
C PRO A 38 11.25 -6.91 -3.19
N ALA A 39 10.33 -7.69 -3.78
CA ALA A 39 8.91 -7.37 -3.87
C ALA A 39 8.09 -7.73 -2.61
N LEU A 40 8.60 -8.63 -1.75
CA LEU A 40 7.86 -9.19 -0.59
C LEU A 40 7.29 -8.12 0.37
N PRO A 41 8.06 -7.11 0.80
CA PRO A 41 7.57 -6.06 1.70
C PRO A 41 6.41 -5.26 1.09
N TYR A 42 6.43 -5.05 -0.21
CA TYR A 42 5.39 -4.30 -0.91
C TYR A 42 4.09 -5.11 -1.05
N PHE A 43 4.17 -6.43 -1.24
CA PHE A 43 2.98 -7.28 -1.21
C PHE A 43 2.32 -7.30 0.18
N ALA A 44 3.11 -7.31 1.26
CA ALA A 44 2.58 -7.16 2.60
C ALA A 44 1.84 -5.83 2.79
N ALA A 45 2.40 -4.72 2.29
CA ALA A 45 1.74 -3.42 2.32
C ALA A 45 0.42 -3.39 1.54
N ILE A 46 0.38 -4.01 0.35
CA ILE A 46 -0.84 -4.14 -0.45
C ILE A 46 -1.92 -4.93 0.32
N ALA A 47 -1.55 -6.05 0.97
CA ALA A 47 -2.48 -6.83 1.78
C ALA A 47 -3.05 -5.99 2.95
N LEU A 48 -2.21 -5.20 3.62
CA LEU A 48 -2.64 -4.28 4.68
C LEU A 48 -3.60 -3.20 4.16
N ASN A 49 -3.37 -2.64 2.97
CA ASN A 49 -4.29 -1.70 2.34
C ASN A 49 -5.67 -2.34 2.06
N LEU A 50 -5.71 -3.59 1.60
CA LEU A 50 -6.97 -4.30 1.36
C LEU A 50 -7.73 -4.57 2.67
N ILE A 51 -7.01 -4.93 3.74
CA ILE A 51 -7.59 -5.08 5.08
C ILE A 51 -8.16 -3.75 5.57
N MET A 52 -7.40 -2.66 5.44
CA MET A 52 -7.83 -1.31 5.80
C MET A 52 -9.08 -0.91 5.01
N MET A 53 -9.11 -1.15 3.71
CA MET A 53 -10.28 -0.91 2.85
C MET A 53 -11.51 -1.64 3.37
N ARG A 54 -11.38 -2.91 3.77
CA ARG A 54 -12.48 -3.69 4.35
C ARG A 54 -13.04 -3.07 5.62
N PHE A 55 -12.19 -2.50 6.47
CA PHE A 55 -12.65 -1.76 7.66
C PHE A 55 -13.32 -0.42 7.32
N ILE A 56 -12.83 0.29 6.29
CA ILE A 56 -13.40 1.56 5.82
C ILE A 56 -14.79 1.34 5.20
N LEU A 57 -14.95 0.27 4.41
CA LEU A 57 -16.24 -0.12 3.84
C LEU A 57 -17.28 -0.45 4.91
N LYS A 58 -16.88 -1.10 6.02
CA LYS A 58 -17.78 -1.34 7.17
C LYS A 58 -18.27 -0.07 7.86
N LYS A 59 -17.64 1.08 7.61
CA LYS A 59 -18.00 2.38 8.18
C LYS A 59 -18.75 3.27 7.18
N GLU A 60 -19.20 2.73 6.06
CA GLU A 60 -19.93 3.45 4.99
C GLU A 60 -19.15 4.64 4.39
N LEU A 61 -17.81 4.58 4.46
CA LEU A 61 -16.91 5.59 3.91
C LEU A 61 -16.55 5.26 2.46
N ASP A 62 -17.57 5.20 1.59
CA ASP A 62 -17.44 4.68 0.23
C ASP A 62 -16.43 5.43 -0.65
N GLN A 63 -16.35 6.77 -0.54
CA GLN A 63 -15.40 7.54 -1.33
C GLN A 63 -13.97 7.26 -0.89
N THR A 64 -13.74 7.20 0.42
CA THR A 64 -12.44 6.84 0.98
C THR A 64 -12.04 5.42 0.57
N ALA A 65 -12.97 4.46 0.60
CA ALA A 65 -12.72 3.10 0.15
C ALA A 65 -12.35 3.03 -1.35
N ARG A 66 -13.05 3.78 -2.21
CA ARG A 66 -12.71 3.91 -3.64
C ARG A 66 -11.31 4.50 -3.85
N GLY A 67 -10.95 5.51 -3.07
CA GLY A 67 -9.61 6.10 -3.08
C GLY A 67 -8.53 5.08 -2.71
N ILE A 68 -8.75 4.30 -1.65
CA ILE A 68 -7.83 3.24 -1.23
C ILE A 68 -7.71 2.17 -2.33
N MET A 69 -8.83 1.75 -2.91
CA MET A 69 -8.87 0.74 -3.96
C MET A 69 -8.01 1.15 -5.17
N LEU A 70 -8.24 2.36 -5.69
CA LEU A 70 -7.54 2.87 -6.86
C LEU A 70 -6.04 3.06 -6.60
N ALA A 71 -5.68 3.65 -5.46
CA ALA A 71 -4.28 3.81 -5.07
C ALA A 71 -3.57 2.46 -4.88
N THR A 72 -4.22 1.50 -4.23
CA THR A 72 -3.67 0.15 -4.03
C THR A 72 -3.45 -0.57 -5.36
N PHE A 73 -4.37 -0.42 -6.31
CA PHE A 73 -4.24 -0.97 -7.65
C PHE A 73 -3.06 -0.35 -8.41
N ILE A 74 -2.92 0.98 -8.39
CA ILE A 74 -1.77 1.66 -9.00
C ILE A 74 -0.45 1.19 -8.37
N ILE A 75 -0.38 1.12 -7.04
CA ILE A 75 0.81 0.64 -6.32
C ILE A 75 1.13 -0.80 -6.70
N MET A 76 0.12 -1.67 -6.84
CA MET A 76 0.32 -3.05 -7.30
C MET A 76 0.92 -3.08 -8.70
N LEU A 77 0.43 -2.26 -9.63
CA LEU A 77 1.01 -2.14 -10.98
C LEU A 77 2.47 -1.66 -10.93
N LEU A 78 2.77 -0.64 -10.12
CA LEU A 78 4.13 -0.13 -9.95
C LEU A 78 5.07 -1.22 -9.40
N VAL A 79 4.64 -1.95 -8.36
CA VAL A 79 5.43 -3.05 -7.78
C VAL A 79 5.66 -4.15 -8.80
N PHE A 80 4.63 -4.50 -9.58
CA PHE A 80 4.74 -5.53 -10.62
C PHE A 80 5.75 -5.12 -11.71
N ILE A 81 5.64 -3.91 -12.25
CA ILE A 81 6.53 -3.41 -13.31
C ILE A 81 7.98 -3.30 -12.79
N PHE A 82 8.20 -2.60 -11.67
CA PHE A 82 9.55 -2.24 -11.22
C PHE A 82 10.26 -3.29 -10.36
N LYS A 83 9.53 -4.18 -9.67
CA LYS A 83 10.13 -5.16 -8.75
C LYS A 83 9.96 -6.61 -9.17
N VAL A 84 8.96 -6.91 -10.00
CA VAL A 84 8.72 -8.27 -10.50
C VAL A 84 9.28 -8.44 -11.91
N HIS A 85 9.03 -7.50 -12.82
CA HIS A 85 9.43 -7.62 -14.22
C HIS A 85 10.84 -7.08 -14.52
N LEU A 86 11.25 -5.97 -13.89
CA LEU A 86 12.58 -5.36 -14.07
C LEU A 86 13.70 -6.06 -13.26
N ARG A 87 13.63 -7.39 -13.11
CA ARG A 87 14.57 -8.15 -12.29
C ARG A 87 15.65 -8.83 -13.11
#